data_AF-A0A2G2G0M4-F1
#
_entry.id   AF-A0A2G2G0M4-F1
#
_cell.length_a   1.000
_cell.length_b   1.000
_cell.length_c   1.000
_cell.angle_alpha   90.00
_cell.angle_beta   90.00
_cell.angle_gamma   90.00
#
_symmetry.space_group_name_H-M   'P 1'
#
loop_
_entity.id
_entity.type
_entity.pdbx_description
1 polymer ?
#
loop_
_entity_poly.entity_id
_entity_poly.type
_entity_poly.pdbx_seq_one_letter_code
_entity_poly.pdbx_strand_id
1 'polypeptide(L)'
;MNFIKTLLKNIGHGMSIGIGAGLTAGVIVTFLTLYLQDIIFDTREEKVLMAKITEDREVIRNGTTVILGKVTNTSDEAFRSLSIDADLFDENGTFVEKCHTYVADLYPEKSENFKITCKKNCDSNKTVEHSSYKLMPSGF
;
A
#
# COMPACT_ATOMS: atom_id res chain seq x y z
N MET A 1 -4.66 -58.63 -26.63
CA MET A 1 -4.81 -57.28 -27.25
C MET A 1 -6.01 -56.47 -26.74
N ASN A 2 -6.96 -57.05 -26.00
CA ASN A 2 -8.14 -56.33 -25.49
C ASN A 2 -7.92 -55.60 -24.15
N PHE A 3 -7.01 -56.09 -23.30
CA PHE A 3 -6.76 -55.51 -21.96
C PHE A 3 -6.16 -54.09 -22.03
N ILE A 4 -5.17 -53.87 -22.90
CA ILE A 4 -4.51 -52.56 -23.07
C ILE A 4 -5.49 -51.49 -23.59
N LYS A 5 -6.44 -51.86 -24.47
CA LYS A 5 -7.46 -50.95 -24.98
C LYS A 5 -8.45 -50.50 -23.90
N THR A 6 -8.87 -51.41 -23.02
CA THR A 6 -9.77 -51.09 -21.91
C THR A 6 -9.09 -50.21 -20.86
N LEU A 7 -7.81 -50.47 -20.57
CA LEU A 7 -7.03 -49.71 -19.61
C LEU A 7 -6.79 -48.26 -20.08
N LEU A 8 -6.44 -48.06 -21.36
CA LEU A 8 -6.30 -46.73 -21.97
C LEU A 8 -7.62 -45.94 -22.01
N LYS A 9 -8.76 -46.60 -22.26
CA LYS A 9 -10.07 -45.95 -22.29
C LYS A 9 -10.48 -45.42 -20.91
N ASN A 10 -10.23 -46.20 -19.85
CA ASN A 10 -10.56 -45.80 -18.49
C ASN A 10 -9.61 -44.72 -17.95
N ILE A 11 -8.32 -44.74 -18.31
CA ILE A 11 -7.36 -43.68 -17.97
C ILE A 11 -7.72 -42.35 -18.66
N GLY A 12 -8.10 -42.37 -19.94
CA GLY A 12 -8.49 -41.16 -20.67
C GLY A 12 -9.73 -40.46 -20.09
N HIS A 13 -10.71 -41.22 -19.60
CA HIS A 13 -11.87 -40.65 -18.91
C HIS A 13 -11.52 -40.09 -17.52
N GLY A 14 -10.68 -40.78 -16.74
CA GLY A 14 -10.21 -40.26 -15.45
C GLY A 14 -9.39 -38.98 -15.59
N MET A 15 -8.54 -38.90 -16.62
CA MET A 15 -7.69 -37.74 -16.88
C MET A 15 -8.49 -36.53 -17.39
N SER A 16 -9.50 -36.73 -18.23
CA SER A 16 -10.37 -35.63 -18.69
C SER A 16 -11.26 -35.06 -17.58
N ILE A 17 -11.79 -35.91 -16.70
CA ILE A 17 -12.54 -35.46 -15.51
C ILE A 17 -11.60 -34.75 -14.53
N GLY A 18 -10.39 -35.29 -14.30
CA GLY A 18 -9.39 -34.68 -13.43
C GLY A 18 -8.90 -33.31 -13.90
N ILE A 19 -8.60 -33.17 -15.20
CA ILE A 19 -8.22 -31.88 -15.81
C ILE A 19 -9.39 -30.90 -15.76
N GLY A 20 -10.61 -31.35 -16.11
CA GLY A 20 -11.81 -30.51 -16.05
C GLY A 20 -12.10 -29.99 -14.64
N ALA A 21 -12.07 -30.86 -13.64
CA ALA A 21 -12.24 -30.48 -12.24
C ALA A 21 -11.13 -29.54 -11.74
N GLY A 22 -9.88 -29.80 -12.11
CA GLY A 22 -8.73 -28.95 -11.77
C GLY A 22 -8.83 -27.55 -12.37
N LEU A 23 -9.19 -27.45 -13.65
CA LEU A 23 -9.40 -26.15 -14.31
C LEU A 23 -10.57 -25.40 -13.67
N THR A 24 -11.67 -26.08 -13.37
CA THR A 24 -12.85 -25.45 -12.76
C THR A 24 -12.52 -24.94 -11.36
N ALA A 25 -11.84 -25.74 -10.52
CA ALA A 25 -11.40 -25.34 -9.19
C ALA A 25 -10.39 -24.19 -9.25
N GLY A 26 -9.44 -24.24 -10.19
CA GLY A 26 -8.47 -23.16 -10.40
C GLY A 26 -9.13 -21.84 -10.79
N VAL A 27 -10.13 -21.89 -11.69
CA VAL A 27 -10.93 -20.72 -12.06
C VAL A 27 -11.69 -20.17 -10.85
N ILE A 28 -12.37 -21.02 -10.07
CA ILE A 28 -13.12 -20.59 -8.87
C ILE A 28 -12.19 -19.93 -7.85
N VAL A 29 -11.05 -20.54 -7.54
CA VAL A 29 -10.06 -19.98 -6.60
C VAL A 29 -9.52 -18.65 -7.10
N THR A 30 -9.25 -18.53 -8.41
CA THR A 30 -8.77 -17.28 -9.01
C THR A 30 -9.82 -16.17 -8.88
N PHE A 31 -11.07 -16.45 -9.25
CA PHE A 31 -12.17 -15.47 -9.11
C PHE A 31 -12.42 -15.07 -7.65
N LEU A 32 -12.39 -16.03 -6.72
CA LEU A 32 -12.55 -15.74 -5.29
C LEU A 32 -11.41 -14.85 -4.77
N THR A 33 -10.17 -15.12 -5.19
CA THR A 33 -9.00 -14.34 -4.77
C THR A 33 -9.08 -12.92 -5.32
N LEU A 34 -9.45 -12.75 -6.59
CA LEU A 34 -9.63 -11.43 -7.20
C LEU A 34 -10.75 -10.63 -6.51
N TYR A 35 -11.87 -11.28 -6.20
CA TYR A 35 -12.98 -10.64 -5.49
C TYR A 35 -12.60 -10.19 -4.07
N LEU A 36 -11.87 -11.03 -3.32
CA LEU A 36 -11.38 -10.67 -1.99
C LEU A 36 -10.37 -9.53 -2.04
N GLN A 37 -9.49 -9.51 -3.05
CA GLN A 37 -8.55 -8.41 -3.23
C GLN A 37 -9.29 -7.09 -3.45
N ASP A 38 -10.28 -7.06 -4.33
CA ASP A 38 -11.06 -5.86 -4.65
C ASP A 38 -11.71 -5.24 -3.40
N ILE A 39 -12.38 -6.06 -2.59
CA ILE A 39 -12.99 -5.62 -1.31
C ILE A 39 -11.95 -5.05 -0.34
N ILE A 40 -10.79 -5.71 -0.22
CA ILE A 40 -9.73 -5.28 0.69
C ILE A 40 -9.13 -3.95 0.22
N PHE A 41 -8.94 -3.77 -1.09
CA PHE A 41 -8.41 -2.52 -1.65
C PHE A 41 -9.39 -1.36 -1.47
N ASP A 42 -10.68 -1.56 -1.75
CA ASP A 42 -11.70 -0.50 -1.63
C ASP A 42 -11.85 -0.03 -0.17
N THR A 43 -11.95 -0.98 0.77
CA THR A 43 -12.03 -0.67 2.21
C THR A 43 -10.79 0.08 2.72
N ARG A 44 -9.62 -0.19 2.13
CA ARG A 44 -8.37 0.46 2.53
C ARG A 44 -8.30 1.90 2.05
N GLU A 45 -8.72 2.20 0.82
CA GLU A 45 -8.76 3.57 0.33
C GLU A 45 -9.69 4.44 1.18
N GLU A 46 -10.86 3.94 1.56
CA GLU A 46 -11.80 4.66 2.42
C GLU A 46 -11.21 4.93 3.82
N LYS A 47 -10.53 3.94 4.42
CA LYS A 47 -9.90 4.09 5.75
C LYS A 47 -8.78 5.14 5.77
N VAL A 48 -8.02 5.26 4.69
CA VAL A 48 -6.92 6.23 4.59
C VAL A 48 -7.44 7.66 4.58
N LEU A 49 -8.63 7.90 4.02
CA LEU A 49 -9.28 9.22 4.03
C LEU A 49 -9.68 9.66 5.46
N MET A 50 -9.76 8.72 6.41
CA MET A 50 -10.06 8.99 7.82
C MET A 50 -8.81 9.26 8.66
N ALA A 51 -7.62 9.29 8.07
CA ALA A 51 -6.44 9.85 8.70
C ALA A 51 -6.33 11.33 8.30
N LYS A 52 -6.32 12.23 9.29
CA LYS A 52 -6.24 13.67 9.04
C LYS A 52 -4.95 14.25 9.58
N ILE A 53 -4.19 14.89 8.70
CA ILE A 53 -3.04 15.72 9.10
C ILE A 53 -3.60 17.07 9.54
N THR A 54 -3.35 17.43 10.79
CA THR A 54 -3.96 18.61 11.43
C THR A 54 -2.99 19.77 11.59
N GLU A 55 -1.71 19.45 11.67
CA GLU A 55 -0.62 20.41 11.78
C GLU A 55 0.58 19.88 11.02
N ASP A 56 1.26 20.75 10.31
CA ASP A 56 2.52 20.43 9.67
C ASP A 56 3.40 21.68 9.56
N ARG A 57 4.71 21.46 9.52
CA ARG A 57 5.71 22.48 9.21
C ARG A 57 6.97 21.84 8.67
N GLU A 58 7.60 22.54 7.76
CA GLU A 58 8.93 22.23 7.28
C GLU A 58 9.99 22.89 8.17
N VAL A 59 11.08 22.16 8.44
CA VAL A 59 12.29 22.68 9.06
C VAL A 59 13.54 22.11 8.38
N ILE A 60 14.54 22.95 8.16
CA ILE A 60 15.85 22.50 7.68
C ILE A 60 16.73 22.14 8.88
N ARG A 61 17.25 20.91 8.92
CA ARG A 61 18.19 20.43 9.95
C ARG A 61 19.39 19.77 9.27
N ASN A 62 20.59 20.27 9.53
CA ASN A 62 21.85 19.74 8.97
C ASN A 62 21.85 19.66 7.42
N GLY A 63 21.22 20.63 6.74
CA GLY A 63 21.10 20.63 5.28
C GLY A 63 20.07 19.64 4.71
N THR A 64 19.29 19.01 5.60
CA THR A 64 18.21 18.10 5.25
C THR A 64 16.85 18.71 5.60
N THR A 65 15.89 18.62 4.69
CA THR A 65 14.49 18.94 4.91
C THR A 65 13.85 17.90 5.82
N VAL A 66 13.26 18.39 6.90
CA VAL A 66 12.49 17.60 7.85
C VAL A 66 11.10 18.18 7.94
N ILE A 67 10.09 17.36 7.63
CA ILE A 67 8.70 17.76 7.81
C ILE A 67 8.21 17.16 9.11
N LEU A 68 7.70 18.02 9.99
CA LEU A 68 7.13 17.65 11.28
C LEU A 68 5.64 17.89 11.21
N GLY A 69 4.84 16.98 11.74
CA GLY A 69 3.40 17.18 11.79
C GLY A 69 2.70 16.30 12.80
N LYS A 70 1.39 16.42 12.82
CA LYS A 70 0.49 15.66 13.67
C LYS A 70 -0.62 15.04 12.84
N VAL A 71 -0.79 13.73 12.97
CA VAL A 71 -1.86 12.97 12.32
C VAL A 71 -2.87 12.55 13.36
N THR A 72 -4.15 12.60 13.02
CA THR A 72 -5.28 12.19 13.87
C THR A 72 -6.06 11.11 13.15
N ASN A 73 -6.39 10.02 13.85
CA ASN A 73 -7.32 9.03 13.35
C ASN A 73 -8.75 9.45 13.68
N THR A 74 -9.55 9.73 12.64
CA THR A 74 -10.96 10.09 12.76
C THR A 74 -11.92 8.94 12.41
N SER A 75 -11.40 7.73 12.21
CA SER A 75 -12.21 6.52 12.09
C SER A 75 -12.56 5.93 13.46
N ASP A 76 -13.45 4.94 13.44
CA ASP A 76 -13.86 4.13 14.59
C ASP A 76 -12.95 2.92 14.85
N GLU A 77 -11.97 2.66 13.97
CA GLU A 77 -11.02 1.56 14.07
C GLU A 77 -9.58 2.05 14.27
N ALA A 78 -8.70 1.21 14.82
CA ALA A 78 -7.28 1.54 14.97
C ALA A 78 -6.50 1.28 13.68
N PHE A 79 -5.61 2.22 13.30
CA PHE A 79 -4.63 1.98 12.24
C PHE A 79 -3.41 1.30 12.83
N ARG A 80 -3.18 0.03 12.46
CA ARG A 80 -1.97 -0.71 12.87
C ARG A 80 -0.69 -0.10 12.30
N SER A 81 -0.77 0.35 11.06
CA SER A 81 0.32 1.04 10.36
C SER A 81 -0.27 2.04 9.37
N LEU A 82 0.14 3.29 9.51
CA LEU A 82 -0.22 4.39 8.62
C LEU A 82 1.07 4.94 8.01
N SER A 83 1.20 4.87 6.68
CA SER A 83 2.24 5.62 5.97
C SER A 83 1.79 7.07 5.81
N ILE A 84 2.73 7.99 5.88
CA ILE A 84 2.50 9.39 5.56
C ILE A 84 3.54 9.76 4.52
N ASP A 85 3.05 10.11 3.35
CA ASP A 85 3.84 10.50 2.21
C ASP A 85 3.99 12.03 2.16
N ALA A 86 5.16 12.49 1.74
CA ALA A 86 5.43 13.87 1.40
C ALA A 86 5.95 13.93 -0.04
N ASP A 87 5.16 14.55 -0.92
CA ASP A 87 5.58 14.87 -2.28
C ASP A 87 6.16 16.28 -2.29
N LEU A 88 7.39 16.44 -2.79
CA LEU A 88 8.08 17.72 -2.92
C LEU A 88 7.96 18.25 -4.36
N PHE A 89 7.80 19.56 -4.51
CA PHE A 89 7.64 20.23 -5.81
C PHE A 89 8.59 21.43 -5.97
N ASP A 90 9.10 21.65 -7.18
CA ASP A 90 9.94 22.82 -7.51
C ASP A 90 9.11 24.11 -7.64
N GLU A 91 9.76 25.24 -7.95
CA GLU A 91 9.08 26.54 -8.15
C GLU A 91 8.07 26.54 -9.31
N ASN A 92 8.19 25.60 -10.25
CA ASN A 92 7.27 25.43 -11.38
C ASN A 92 6.10 24.48 -11.04
N GLY A 93 6.07 23.92 -9.83
CA GLY A 93 5.10 22.89 -9.44
C GLY A 93 5.41 21.51 -10.00
N THR A 94 6.63 21.25 -10.47
CA THR A 94 7.08 19.94 -10.96
C THR A 94 7.42 19.05 -9.77
N PHE A 95 6.90 17.82 -9.75
CA PHE A 95 7.29 16.83 -8.74
C PHE A 95 8.78 16.52 -8.81
N VAL A 96 9.50 16.59 -7.67
CA VAL A 96 10.94 16.35 -7.61
C VAL A 96 11.34 15.15 -6.77
N GLU A 97 10.64 14.87 -5.68
CA GLU A 97 10.98 13.78 -4.76
C GLU A 97 9.77 13.37 -3.91
N LYS A 98 9.69 12.08 -3.57
CA LYS A 98 8.72 11.55 -2.61
C LYS A 98 9.44 10.96 -1.40
N CYS A 99 9.03 11.39 -0.22
CA CYS A 99 9.51 10.90 1.07
C CYS A 99 8.34 10.26 1.82
N HIS A 100 8.63 9.40 2.80
CA HIS A 100 7.57 8.82 3.62
C HIS A 100 8.05 8.53 5.04
N THR A 101 7.11 8.33 5.95
CA THR A 101 7.33 7.83 7.31
C THR A 101 6.15 6.95 7.72
N TYR A 102 6.29 6.22 8.83
CA TYR A 102 5.24 5.35 9.35
C TYR A 102 4.86 5.75 10.77
N VAL A 103 3.56 5.70 11.05
CA VAL A 103 2.99 5.81 12.39
C VAL A 103 2.31 4.47 12.72
N ALA A 104 2.73 3.84 13.80
CA ALA A 104 2.17 2.57 14.25
C ALA A 104 1.08 2.81 15.31
N ASP A 105 0.13 1.89 15.38
CA ASP A 105 -0.87 1.78 16.47
C ASP A 105 -1.64 3.07 16.78
N LEU A 106 -2.13 3.75 15.73
CA LEU A 106 -2.94 4.96 15.87
C LEU A 106 -4.41 4.60 16.15
N TYR A 107 -4.78 4.58 17.43
CA TYR A 107 -6.14 4.28 17.89
C TYR A 107 -7.17 5.35 17.51
N PRO A 108 -8.48 5.01 17.50
CA PRO A 108 -9.57 5.96 17.24
C PRO A 108 -9.46 7.24 18.08
N GLU A 109 -9.71 8.38 17.44
CA GLU A 109 -9.66 9.74 18.02
C GLU A 109 -8.31 10.14 18.63
N LYS A 110 -7.27 9.31 18.47
CA LYS A 110 -5.92 9.63 18.92
C LYS A 110 -5.16 10.39 17.86
N SER A 111 -4.20 11.17 18.34
CA SER A 111 -3.28 11.92 17.51
C SER A 111 -1.86 11.54 17.86
N GLU A 112 -1.02 11.41 16.83
CA GLU A 112 0.40 11.12 16.98
C GLU A 112 1.23 12.10 16.18
N ASN A 113 2.41 12.41 16.70
CA ASN A 113 3.38 13.25 16.01
C ASN A 113 4.21 12.40 15.04
N PHE A 114 4.48 12.93 13.86
CA PHE A 114 5.34 12.27 12.89
C PHE A 114 6.49 13.18 12.44
N LYS A 115 7.52 12.53 11.90
CA LYS A 115 8.69 13.17 11.31
C LYS A 115 9.02 12.46 10.00
N ILE A 116 9.03 13.21 8.92
CA ILE A 116 9.52 12.78 7.60
C ILE A 116 10.88 13.45 7.39
N THR A 117 11.86 12.69 6.93
CA THR A 117 13.20 13.20 6.61
C THR A 117 13.46 12.93 5.14
N CYS A 118 13.54 13.98 4.34
CA CYS A 118 13.76 13.90 2.89
C CYS A 118 15.25 13.99 2.59
N LYS A 119 15.87 12.87 2.20
CA LYS A 119 17.30 12.81 1.84
C LYS A 119 17.46 12.36 0.41
N LYS A 120 18.28 13.08 -0.35
CA LYS A 120 18.67 12.68 -1.70
C LYS A 120 19.65 11.51 -1.60
N ASN A 121 19.14 10.28 -1.77
CA ASN A 121 19.88 9.01 -1.68
C ASN A 121 20.51 8.71 -0.31
N CYS A 122 20.82 7.43 -0.08
CA CYS A 122 21.34 6.92 1.21
C CYS A 122 22.66 7.57 1.69
N ASP A 123 23.42 8.20 0.79
CA ASP A 123 24.78 8.72 1.07
C ASP A 123 24.91 10.25 1.05
N SER A 124 23.87 11.01 0.68
CA SER A 124 23.96 12.47 0.64
C SER A 124 23.05 13.11 1.70
N ASN A 125 23.65 13.91 2.58
CA ASN A 125 22.92 14.71 3.57
C ASN A 125 22.22 15.94 2.95
N LYS A 126 22.16 16.03 1.63
CA LYS A 126 21.51 17.13 0.92
C LYS A 126 20.10 16.72 0.54
N THR A 127 19.13 17.59 0.75
CA THR A 127 17.79 17.40 0.18
C THR A 127 17.74 17.93 -1.25
N VAL A 128 16.77 17.44 -2.03
CA VAL A 128 16.43 18.01 -3.32
C VAL A 128 15.84 19.41 -3.12
N GLU A 129 16.24 20.35 -3.98
CA GLU A 129 15.68 21.70 -3.98
C GLU A 129 14.19 21.63 -4.30
N HIS A 130 13.37 22.31 -3.49
CA HIS A 130 11.93 22.35 -3.63
C HIS A 130 11.38 23.68 -3.09
N SER A 131 10.21 24.09 -3.57
CA SER A 131 9.50 25.31 -3.18
C SER A 131 8.29 25.03 -2.28
N SER A 132 7.75 23.82 -2.37
CA SER A 132 6.53 23.42 -1.68
C SER A 132 6.46 21.91 -1.51
N TYR A 133 5.55 21.46 -0.64
CA TYR A 133 5.28 20.05 -0.40
C TYR A 133 3.79 19.78 -0.21
N LYS A 134 3.38 18.53 -0.45
CA LYS A 134 2.04 18.03 -0.16
C LYS A 134 2.14 16.77 0.69
N LEU A 135 1.37 16.74 1.77
CA LEU A 135 1.29 15.57 2.65
C LEU A 135 0.04 14.75 2.36
N MET A 136 0.20 13.42 2.34
CA MET A 136 -0.87 12.48 2.09
C MET A 136 -0.71 11.25 2.99
N PRO A 137 -1.69 10.95 3.86
CA PRO A 137 -1.77 9.64 4.48
C PRO A 137 -1.93 8.58 3.39
N SER A 138 -1.24 7.45 3.55
CA SER A 138 -1.36 6.27 2.69
C SER A 138 -1.36 5.02 3.58
N GLY A 139 -2.27 4.08 3.32
CA GLY A 139 -2.46 2.91 4.19
C GLY A 139 -1.60 1.73 3.77
N PHE A 140 -1.25 0.86 4.74
CA PHE A 140 -0.90 -0.58 4.75
C PHE A 140 -1.94 -1.61 4.32
#